data_AF-K6CJC3-F1
#
_entry.id   AF-K6CJC3-F1
#
_cell.length_a   1.000
_cell.length_b   1.000
_cell.length_c   1.000
_cell.angle_alpha   90.00
_cell.angle_beta   90.00
_cell.angle_gamma   90.00
#
_symmetry.space_group_name_H-M   'P 1'
#
loop_
_entity.id
_entity.type
_entity.pdbx_description
1 polymer ?
#
loop_
_entity_poly.entity_id
_entity_poly.type
_entity_poly.pdbx_seq_one_letter_code
_entity_poly.pdbx_strand_id
1 'polypeptide(L)'
;LTSRCRINPIKDRITENSSNSTTETQVKRGLKSRHVSMIALGGTIGTGLFLTSGDVIHTAGPFGALTAYVLIGAMVYFLMTSLGEMATYLPTSGSFSDYGTRYVDPAFGFALGWNYWLNWAITVAVDLTAVALCIKFWLPDVPSWIFSLIALIIVFSINALSVKTFGETEYWLSAIKITVVVLFLIIGFLSIFGIMGGHIDVAKNLSVGNHGFVGGLGSFTTGGGILGVLLVTHSAFQGT
;
A
#
# COMPACT_ATOMS: atom_id res chain seq x y z
N LEU A 1 61.64 3.12 45.44
CA LEU A 1 61.08 1.88 46.03
C LEU A 1 59.56 1.92 45.88
N THR A 2 59.07 1.70 44.65
CA THR A 2 58.41 0.46 44.20
C THR A 2 56.97 0.31 44.74
N SER A 3 56.02 1.09 44.19
CA SER A 3 54.59 0.80 44.33
C SER A 3 54.10 0.11 43.07
N ARG A 4 53.88 -1.20 43.22
CA ARG A 4 53.51 -2.16 42.18
C ARG A 4 52.26 -1.73 41.41
N CYS A 5 52.38 -1.63 40.10
CA CYS A 5 51.27 -1.77 39.17
C CYS A 5 50.77 -3.23 39.28
N ARG A 6 49.74 -3.47 40.11
CA ARG A 6 49.05 -4.76 40.17
C ARG A 6 48.00 -4.74 39.06
N ILE A 7 48.44 -5.17 37.87
CA ILE A 7 47.56 -5.50 36.74
C ILE A 7 46.58 -6.54 37.28
N ASN A 8 45.30 -6.21 37.33
CA ASN A 8 44.26 -7.10 37.81
C ASN A 8 43.74 -7.91 36.61
N PRO A 9 44.15 -9.18 36.43
CA PRO A 9 43.89 -9.95 35.20
C PRO A 9 42.41 -10.27 34.99
N ILE A 10 41.56 -9.99 35.98
CA ILE A 10 40.11 -10.24 35.93
C ILE A 10 39.38 -9.11 35.20
N LYS A 11 39.87 -7.86 35.28
CA LYS A 11 39.22 -6.74 34.60
C LYS A 11 39.46 -6.78 33.08
N ASP A 12 40.65 -7.18 32.66
CA ASP A 12 40.97 -7.29 31.23
C ASP A 12 40.26 -8.50 30.58
N ARG A 13 40.05 -9.59 31.33
CA ARG A 13 39.34 -10.77 30.85
C ARG A 13 37.82 -10.57 30.67
N ILE A 14 37.21 -9.60 31.38
CA ILE A 14 35.82 -9.20 31.13
C ILE A 14 35.71 -8.27 29.90
N THR A 15 36.77 -7.52 29.60
CA THR A 15 36.76 -6.57 28.48
C THR A 15 37.02 -7.24 27.13
N GLU A 16 37.65 -8.42 27.11
CA GLU A 16 37.99 -9.14 25.88
C GLU A 16 36.87 -10.07 25.36
N ASN A 17 35.95 -10.50 26.24
CA ASN A 17 34.87 -11.44 25.89
C ASN A 17 33.56 -10.79 25.38
N SER A 18 33.51 -9.45 25.26
CA SER A 18 32.42 -8.74 24.57
C SER A 18 32.71 -8.47 23.09
N SER A 19 33.66 -9.21 22.51
CA SER A 19 33.84 -9.33 21.05
C SER A 19 33.03 -10.49 20.47
N ASN A 20 31.93 -10.88 21.12
CA ASN A 20 30.91 -11.68 20.45
C ASN A 20 30.26 -10.79 19.39
N SER A 21 30.49 -11.18 18.14
CA SER A 21 29.87 -10.70 16.92
C SER A 21 28.35 -10.49 17.06
N THR A 22 27.91 -9.38 17.61
CA THR A 22 26.72 -8.72 17.09
C THR A 22 27.15 -8.24 15.72
N THR A 23 26.91 -9.08 14.71
CA THR A 23 26.74 -8.60 13.35
C THR A 23 25.56 -7.64 13.42
N GLU A 24 25.81 -6.41 13.87
CA GLU A 24 25.03 -5.26 13.46
C GLU A 24 25.16 -5.29 11.95
N THR A 25 24.18 -5.93 11.32
CA THR A 25 24.00 -5.91 9.89
C THR A 25 23.64 -4.46 9.64
N GLN A 26 24.67 -3.61 9.55
CA GLN A 26 24.52 -2.19 9.29
C GLN A 26 23.96 -2.14 7.89
N VAL A 27 22.62 -2.14 7.81
CA VAL A 27 21.90 -1.98 6.57
C VAL A 27 22.44 -0.69 5.99
N LYS A 28 23.20 -0.80 4.90
CA LYS A 28 23.73 0.37 4.21
C LYS A 28 22.52 1.20 3.81
N ARG A 29 22.25 2.27 4.57
CA ARG A 29 21.20 3.25 4.30
C ARG A 29 21.56 3.98 3.02
N GLY A 30 21.31 3.33 1.88
CA GLY A 30 21.58 3.85 0.54
C GLY A 30 20.45 4.74 0.01
N LEU A 31 19.29 4.72 0.67
CA LEU A 31 18.11 5.49 0.26
C LEU A 31 18.03 6.79 1.08
N LYS A 32 18.12 7.92 0.39
CA LYS A 32 17.88 9.25 0.96
C LYS A 32 16.41 9.34 1.42
N SER A 33 16.12 10.13 2.44
CA SER A 33 14.76 10.33 2.99
C SER A 33 13.71 10.61 1.89
N ARG A 34 14.08 11.39 0.87
CA ARG A 34 13.21 11.68 -0.29
C ARG A 34 12.84 10.45 -1.13
N HIS A 35 13.74 9.47 -1.26
CA HIS A 35 13.46 8.23 -1.99
C HIS A 35 12.48 7.36 -1.20
N VAL A 36 12.65 7.31 0.13
CA VAL A 36 11.76 6.54 1.03
C VAL A 36 10.33 7.10 1.00
N SER A 37 10.16 8.42 1.07
CA SER A 37 8.83 9.04 0.96
C SER A 37 8.18 8.81 -0.41
N MET A 38 8.96 8.83 -1.49
CA MET A 38 8.43 8.58 -2.83
C MET A 38 8.02 7.11 -3.03
N ILE A 39 8.82 6.17 -2.52
CA ILE A 39 8.47 4.74 -2.50
C ILE A 39 7.19 4.52 -1.69
N ALA A 40 7.07 5.16 -0.52
CA ALA A 40 5.86 5.06 0.29
C ALA A 40 4.61 5.57 -0.47
N LEU A 41 4.69 6.73 -1.13
CA LEU A 41 3.59 7.27 -1.94
C LEU A 41 3.27 6.43 -3.19
N GLY A 42 4.30 5.89 -3.86
CA GLY A 42 4.11 5.06 -5.04
C GLY A 42 3.65 3.64 -4.74
N GLY A 43 3.89 3.16 -3.52
CA GLY A 43 3.32 1.93 -2.96
C GLY A 43 1.84 2.11 -2.63
N THR A 44 1.48 3.17 -1.90
CA THR A 44 0.08 3.42 -1.51
C THR A 44 -0.84 3.73 -2.69
N ILE A 45 -0.30 4.33 -3.76
CA ILE A 45 -1.06 4.59 -4.99
C ILE A 45 -0.94 3.37 -5.92
N GLY A 46 -1.92 2.47 -5.78
CA GLY A 46 -2.03 1.23 -6.55
C GLY A 46 -2.88 1.32 -7.83
N THR A 47 -2.83 0.25 -8.61
CA THR A 47 -3.72 -0.03 -9.75
C THR A 47 -5.19 -0.08 -9.31
N GLY A 48 -5.45 -0.56 -8.09
CA GLY A 48 -6.78 -0.70 -7.49
C GLY A 48 -7.56 0.61 -7.42
N LEU A 49 -6.89 1.75 -7.22
CA LEU A 49 -7.57 3.05 -7.23
C LEU A 49 -8.20 3.34 -8.60
N PHE A 50 -7.50 3.09 -9.70
CA PHE A 50 -8.02 3.40 -11.02
C PHE A 50 -8.99 2.34 -11.55
N LEU A 51 -8.69 1.06 -11.33
CA LEU A 51 -9.55 -0.03 -11.81
C LEU A 51 -10.86 -0.12 -11.02
N THR A 52 -10.83 0.13 -9.71
CA THR A 52 -11.97 -0.11 -8.83
C THR A 52 -12.81 1.15 -8.62
N SER A 53 -12.23 2.36 -8.70
CA SER A 53 -13.00 3.59 -8.46
C SER A 53 -14.18 3.76 -9.42
N GLY A 54 -14.03 3.35 -10.68
CA GLY A 54 -15.14 3.39 -11.64
C GLY A 54 -16.32 2.53 -11.19
N ASP A 55 -16.05 1.32 -10.72
CA ASP A 55 -17.07 0.39 -10.21
C ASP A 55 -17.69 0.88 -8.89
N VAL A 56 -16.88 1.43 -7.98
CA VAL A 56 -17.37 2.05 -6.74
C VAL A 56 -18.33 3.20 -7.04
N ILE A 57 -17.99 4.09 -7.97
CA ILE A 57 -18.85 5.23 -8.32
C ILE A 57 -20.12 4.76 -9.01
N HIS A 58 -20.03 3.74 -9.89
CA HIS A 58 -21.18 3.18 -10.58
C HIS A 58 -22.16 2.46 -9.63
N THR A 59 -21.63 1.72 -8.64
CA THR A 59 -22.44 0.92 -7.70
C THR A 59 -22.93 1.71 -6.49
N ALA A 60 -22.14 2.64 -5.94
CA ALA A 60 -22.48 3.41 -4.75
C ALA A 60 -23.11 4.78 -5.07
N GLY A 61 -22.84 5.32 -6.25
CA GLY A 61 -23.10 6.71 -6.61
C GLY A 61 -21.98 7.66 -6.11
N PRO A 62 -21.94 8.91 -6.60
CA PRO A 62 -20.84 9.83 -6.31
C PRO A 62 -20.68 10.15 -4.82
N PHE A 63 -21.80 10.33 -4.09
CA PHE A 63 -21.79 10.69 -2.68
C PHE A 63 -21.53 9.47 -1.78
N GLY A 64 -22.02 8.31 -2.20
CA GLY A 64 -21.74 7.01 -1.57
C GLY A 64 -20.27 6.64 -1.64
N ALA A 65 -19.65 6.80 -2.81
CA ALA A 65 -18.22 6.59 -3.02
C ALA A 65 -17.38 7.51 -2.12
N LEU A 66 -17.67 8.82 -2.10
CA LEU A 66 -16.94 9.78 -1.28
C LEU A 66 -17.00 9.43 0.21
N THR A 67 -18.20 9.12 0.70
CA THR A 67 -18.39 8.76 2.12
C THR A 67 -17.66 7.47 2.48
N ALA A 68 -17.67 6.46 1.61
CA ALA A 68 -16.94 5.21 1.82
C ALA A 68 -15.42 5.43 1.87
N TYR A 69 -14.87 6.23 0.94
CA TYR A 69 -13.44 6.58 0.93
C TYR A 69 -13.04 7.36 2.20
N VAL A 70 -13.87 8.29 2.69
CA VAL A 70 -13.61 9.03 3.92
C VAL A 70 -13.65 8.12 5.15
N LEU A 71 -14.63 7.21 5.23
CA LEU A 71 -14.76 6.29 6.37
C LEU A 71 -13.59 5.29 6.43
N ILE A 72 -13.22 4.68 5.31
CA ILE A 72 -12.07 3.76 5.25
C ILE A 72 -10.77 4.54 5.48
N GLY A 73 -10.63 5.72 4.88
CA GLY A 73 -9.46 6.58 5.10
C GLY A 73 -9.29 6.96 6.56
N ALA A 74 -10.37 7.29 7.27
CA ALA A 74 -10.34 7.58 8.71
C ALA A 74 -9.94 6.33 9.52
N MET A 75 -10.51 5.16 9.21
CA MET A 75 -10.13 3.91 9.87
C MET A 75 -8.65 3.58 9.66
N VAL A 76 -8.15 3.65 8.42
CA VAL A 76 -6.74 3.39 8.09
C VAL A 76 -5.82 4.43 8.74
N TYR A 77 -6.24 5.69 8.83
CA TYR A 77 -5.50 6.74 9.53
C TYR A 77 -5.29 6.37 11.01
N PHE A 78 -6.35 6.03 11.73
CA PHE A 78 -6.24 5.62 13.14
C PHE A 78 -5.37 4.37 13.31
N LEU A 79 -5.49 3.38 12.42
CA LEU A 79 -4.66 2.19 12.43
C LEU A 79 -3.18 2.52 12.24
N MET A 80 -2.83 3.34 11.25
CA MET A 80 -1.44 3.72 11.00
C MET A 80 -0.85 4.61 12.07
N THR A 81 -1.63 5.51 12.66
CA THR A 81 -1.18 6.31 13.81
C THR A 81 -0.87 5.40 15.00
N SER A 82 -1.75 4.45 15.33
CA SER A 82 -1.51 3.50 16.42
C SER A 82 -0.29 2.62 16.17
N LEU A 83 -0.12 2.11 14.93
CA LEU A 83 1.06 1.33 14.55
C LEU A 83 2.35 2.18 14.62
N GLY A 84 2.28 3.45 14.23
CA GLY A 84 3.39 4.39 14.30
C GLY A 84 3.85 4.69 15.73
N GLU A 85 2.91 4.81 16.68
CA GLU A 85 3.24 4.94 18.11
C GLU A 85 3.92 3.68 18.63
N MET A 86 3.45 2.49 18.26
CA MET A 86 4.12 1.23 18.64
C MET A 86 5.52 1.09 18.02
N ALA A 87 5.67 1.48 16.75
CA ALA A 87 6.96 1.41 16.04
C ALA A 87 8.02 2.37 16.59
N THR A 88 7.61 3.53 17.08
CA THR A 88 8.52 4.49 17.73
C THR A 88 8.83 4.10 19.18
N TYR A 89 7.88 3.47 19.88
CA TYR A 89 8.08 2.97 21.24
C TYR A 89 9.02 1.76 21.31
N LEU A 90 8.91 0.83 20.35
CA LEU A 90 9.75 -0.36 20.28
C LEU A 90 10.32 -0.53 18.85
N PRO A 91 11.49 0.05 18.55
CA PRO A 91 12.12 -0.05 17.23
C PRO A 91 12.78 -1.42 17.06
N THR A 92 11.96 -2.45 16.86
CA THR A 92 12.39 -3.79 16.48
C THR A 92 12.45 -3.88 14.96
N SER A 93 13.42 -4.62 14.41
CA SER A 93 13.47 -4.93 12.97
C SER A 93 12.38 -5.91 12.50
N GLY A 94 11.47 -6.30 13.40
CA GLY A 94 10.35 -7.20 13.13
C GLY A 94 9.17 -6.52 12.42
N SER A 95 8.34 -7.32 11.76
CA SER A 95 7.07 -6.88 11.17
C SER A 95 6.03 -6.58 12.26
N PHE A 96 4.90 -5.98 11.91
CA PHE A 96 3.81 -5.74 12.88
C PHE A 96 3.26 -7.01 13.53
N SER A 97 3.47 -8.18 12.91
CA SER A 97 3.16 -9.48 13.52
C SER A 97 3.94 -9.71 14.82
N ASP A 98 5.13 -9.11 14.95
CA ASP A 98 5.99 -9.18 16.14
C ASP A 98 5.37 -8.40 17.32
N TYR A 99 4.71 -7.27 17.03
CA TYR A 99 3.89 -6.55 18.02
C TYR A 99 2.71 -7.40 18.49
N GLY A 100 2.06 -8.13 17.58
CA GLY A 100 0.97 -9.07 17.90
C GLY A 100 1.42 -10.23 18.80
N THR A 101 2.57 -10.84 18.49
CA THR A 101 3.19 -11.90 19.32
C THR A 101 3.44 -11.41 20.75
N ARG A 102 3.88 -10.15 20.90
CA ARG A 102 4.36 -9.61 22.17
C ARG A 102 3.28 -9.01 23.06
N TYR A 103 2.28 -8.35 22.48
CA TYR A 103 1.22 -7.66 23.23
C TYR A 103 -0.07 -8.49 23.37
N VAL A 104 -0.29 -9.50 22.53
CA VAL A 104 -1.52 -10.32 22.56
C VAL A 104 -1.20 -11.75 22.97
N ASP A 105 -0.61 -12.54 22.07
CA ASP A 105 -0.25 -13.94 22.30
C ASP A 105 0.67 -14.44 21.17
N PRO A 106 1.62 -15.37 21.43
CA PRO A 106 2.45 -15.94 20.38
C PRO A 106 1.69 -16.62 19.24
N ALA A 107 0.56 -17.29 19.53
CA ALA A 107 -0.28 -17.91 18.50
C ALA A 107 -0.99 -16.87 17.64
N PHE A 108 -1.40 -15.74 18.23
CA PHE A 108 -2.00 -14.62 17.51
C PHE A 108 -0.99 -13.97 16.56
N GLY A 109 0.24 -13.74 17.03
CA GLY A 109 1.33 -13.23 16.19
C GLY A 109 1.66 -14.14 15.00
N PHE A 110 1.68 -15.46 15.21
CA PHE A 110 1.83 -16.44 14.11
C PHE A 110 0.69 -16.36 13.10
N ALA A 111 -0.56 -16.30 13.57
CA ALA A 111 -1.74 -16.17 12.70
C ALA A 111 -1.73 -14.86 11.90
N LEU A 112 -1.31 -13.74 12.50
CA LEU A 112 -1.13 -12.46 11.82
C LEU A 112 -0.07 -12.54 10.72
N GLY A 113 1.07 -13.19 11.00
CA GLY A 113 2.13 -13.38 10.00
C GLY A 113 1.65 -14.15 8.77
N TRP A 114 0.91 -15.25 8.97
CA TRP A 114 0.31 -16.02 7.87
C TRP A 114 -0.78 -15.25 7.11
N ASN A 115 -1.66 -14.53 7.83
CA ASN A 115 -2.66 -13.68 7.17
C ASN A 115 -2.00 -12.59 6.33
N TYR A 116 -0.92 -11.99 6.83
CA TYR A 116 -0.18 -11.00 6.07
C TYR A 116 0.40 -11.62 4.80
N TRP A 117 1.14 -12.72 4.92
CA TRP A 117 1.71 -13.40 3.76
C TRP A 117 0.66 -13.78 2.70
N LEU A 118 -0.50 -14.29 3.14
CA LEU A 118 -1.62 -14.60 2.25
C LEU A 118 -2.19 -13.36 1.56
N ASN A 119 -2.35 -12.24 2.27
CA ASN A 119 -2.78 -10.99 1.66
C ASN A 119 -1.80 -10.55 0.56
N TRP A 120 -0.49 -10.58 0.81
CA TRP A 120 0.52 -10.25 -0.21
C TRP A 120 0.45 -11.18 -1.43
N ALA A 121 0.25 -12.48 -1.23
CA ALA A 121 0.09 -13.43 -2.32
C ALA A 121 -1.15 -13.13 -3.18
N ILE A 122 -2.27 -12.76 -2.54
CA ILE A 122 -3.51 -12.39 -3.24
C ILE A 122 -3.32 -11.07 -4.00
N THR A 123 -2.70 -10.06 -3.39
CA THR A 123 -2.44 -8.76 -4.03
C THR A 123 -1.63 -8.92 -5.33
N VAL A 124 -0.57 -9.73 -5.31
CA VAL A 124 0.21 -10.02 -6.53
C VAL A 124 -0.65 -10.65 -7.63
N ALA A 125 -1.54 -11.58 -7.29
CA ALA A 125 -2.45 -12.20 -8.26
C ALA A 125 -3.46 -11.19 -8.84
N VAL A 126 -3.95 -10.27 -8.01
CA VAL A 126 -4.86 -9.18 -8.42
C VAL A 126 -4.14 -8.22 -9.37
N ASP A 127 -2.91 -7.82 -9.07
CA ASP A 127 -2.12 -6.93 -9.94
C ASP A 127 -1.81 -7.56 -11.31
N LEU A 128 -1.49 -8.86 -11.37
CA LEU A 128 -1.28 -9.59 -12.63
C LEU A 128 -2.56 -9.66 -13.47
N THR A 129 -3.71 -9.75 -12.82
CA THR A 129 -5.03 -9.75 -13.48
C THR A 129 -5.36 -8.34 -13.97
N ALA A 130 -5.03 -7.30 -13.18
CA ALA A 130 -5.20 -5.90 -13.56
C ALA A 130 -4.41 -5.54 -14.82
N VAL A 131 -3.14 -5.95 -14.91
CA VAL A 131 -2.31 -5.74 -16.11
C VAL A 131 -2.95 -6.40 -17.34
N ALA A 132 -3.44 -7.64 -17.21
CA ALA A 132 -4.10 -8.33 -18.30
C ALA A 132 -5.41 -7.63 -18.72
N LEU A 133 -6.20 -7.11 -17.78
CA LEU A 133 -7.41 -6.33 -18.05
C LEU A 133 -7.08 -5.05 -18.83
N CYS A 134 -6.04 -4.33 -18.41
CA CYS A 134 -5.56 -3.11 -19.07
C CYS A 134 -5.12 -3.37 -20.52
N ILE A 135 -4.36 -4.44 -20.78
CA ILE A 135 -3.88 -4.75 -22.13
C ILE A 135 -5.01 -5.26 -23.02
N LYS A 136 -5.97 -6.01 -22.45
CA LYS A 136 -7.15 -6.50 -23.18
C LYS A 136 -7.98 -5.36 -23.78
N PHE A 137 -7.97 -4.18 -23.18
CA PHE A 137 -8.61 -2.99 -23.76
C PHE A 137 -8.03 -2.63 -25.14
N TRP A 138 -6.72 -2.83 -25.36
CA TRP A 138 -6.04 -2.52 -26.62
C TRP A 138 -5.93 -3.72 -27.56
N LEU A 139 -5.77 -4.92 -27.01
CA LEU A 139 -5.62 -6.18 -27.75
C LEU A 139 -6.67 -7.20 -27.27
N PRO A 140 -7.94 -7.09 -27.73
CA PRO A 140 -9.02 -7.94 -27.25
C PRO A 140 -8.94 -9.39 -27.73
N ASP A 141 -8.24 -9.64 -28.85
CA ASP A 141 -8.15 -10.96 -29.50
C ASP A 141 -7.18 -11.92 -28.81
N VAL A 142 -6.32 -11.42 -27.91
CA VAL A 142 -5.30 -12.22 -27.22
C VAL A 142 -5.83 -12.67 -25.85
N PRO A 143 -5.71 -13.97 -25.50
CA PRO A 143 -6.12 -14.47 -24.19
C PRO A 143 -5.43 -13.76 -23.01
N SER A 144 -6.21 -13.34 -22.03
CA SER A 144 -5.72 -12.57 -20.86
C SER A 144 -4.65 -13.29 -20.03
N TRP A 145 -4.70 -14.63 -19.97
CA TRP A 145 -3.73 -15.42 -19.22
C TRP A 145 -2.29 -15.26 -19.73
N ILE A 146 -2.11 -14.98 -21.04
CA ILE A 146 -0.80 -14.78 -21.64
C ILE A 146 -0.15 -13.51 -21.07
N PHE A 147 -0.92 -12.42 -20.97
CA PHE A 147 -0.43 -11.16 -20.42
C PHE A 147 -0.12 -11.27 -18.92
N SER A 148 -0.96 -11.97 -18.15
CA SER A 148 -0.66 -12.24 -16.73
C SER A 148 0.61 -13.08 -16.57
N LEU A 149 0.84 -14.09 -17.41
CA LEU A 149 2.04 -14.92 -17.35
C LEU A 149 3.30 -14.13 -17.73
N ILE A 150 3.24 -13.28 -18.76
CA ILE A 150 4.35 -12.39 -19.14
C ILE A 150 4.68 -11.42 -18.01
N ALA A 151 3.66 -10.77 -17.43
CA ALA A 151 3.85 -9.85 -16.30
C ALA A 151 4.49 -10.55 -15.09
N LEU A 152 4.07 -11.79 -14.79
CA LEU A 152 4.66 -12.60 -13.72
C LEU A 152 6.14 -12.88 -13.97
N ILE A 153 6.51 -13.28 -15.20
CA ILE A 153 7.91 -13.54 -15.56
C ILE A 153 8.76 -12.29 -15.41
N ILE A 154 8.25 -11.12 -15.83
CA ILE A 154 8.97 -9.84 -15.69
C ILE A 154 9.19 -9.51 -14.22
N VAL A 155 8.13 -9.58 -13.40
CA VAL A 155 8.21 -9.28 -11.96
C VAL A 155 9.16 -10.25 -11.25
N PHE A 156 9.09 -11.55 -11.57
CA PHE A 156 10.00 -12.55 -11.03
C PHE A 156 11.45 -12.29 -11.44
N SER A 157 11.68 -11.90 -12.70
CA SER A 157 13.01 -11.59 -13.22
C SER A 157 13.62 -10.36 -12.55
N ILE A 158 12.82 -9.32 -12.29
CA ILE A 158 13.25 -8.13 -11.57
C ILE A 158 13.55 -8.45 -10.10
N ASN A 159 12.72 -9.27 -9.46
CA ASN A 159 12.96 -9.73 -8.07
C ASN A 159 14.23 -10.59 -7.95
N ALA A 160 14.64 -11.29 -9.01
CA ALA A 160 15.90 -12.05 -9.04
C ALA A 160 17.14 -11.15 -9.19
N LEU A 161 16.99 -9.88 -9.59
CA LEU A 161 18.08 -8.91 -9.70
C LEU A 161 18.37 -8.23 -8.35
N SER A 162 19.61 -7.73 -8.19
CA SER A 162 20.12 -7.17 -6.94
C SER A 162 19.22 -6.09 -6.31
N VAL A 163 19.03 -6.18 -4.99
CA VAL A 163 18.19 -5.31 -4.13
C VAL A 163 18.42 -3.81 -4.31
N LYS A 164 19.63 -3.41 -4.76
CA LYS A 164 19.94 -2.00 -5.08
C LYS A 164 19.23 -1.50 -6.33
N THR A 165 19.12 -2.35 -7.35
CA THR A 165 18.44 -1.99 -8.60
C THR A 165 16.94 -1.84 -8.36
N PHE A 166 16.37 -2.67 -7.50
CA PHE A 166 14.95 -2.60 -7.12
C PHE A 166 14.56 -1.21 -6.57
N GLY A 167 15.30 -0.70 -5.57
CA GLY A 167 14.98 0.59 -4.94
C GLY A 167 15.07 1.81 -5.87
N GLU A 168 16.00 1.79 -6.84
CA GLU A 168 16.08 2.84 -7.87
C GLU A 168 14.94 2.69 -8.89
N THR A 169 14.68 1.49 -9.40
CA THR A 169 13.57 1.23 -10.33
C THR A 169 12.23 1.62 -9.72
N GLU A 170 12.00 1.29 -8.45
CA GLU A 170 10.76 1.63 -7.74
C GLU A 170 10.60 3.14 -7.53
N TYR A 171 11.69 3.87 -7.27
CA TYR A 171 11.68 5.33 -7.23
C TYR A 171 11.22 5.93 -8.56
N TRP A 172 11.81 5.49 -9.68
CA TRP A 172 11.43 5.97 -11.01
C TRP A 172 10.00 5.59 -11.41
N LEU A 173 9.56 4.37 -11.10
CA LEU A 173 8.19 3.93 -11.36
C LEU A 173 7.17 4.71 -10.52
N SER A 174 7.49 4.98 -9.25
CA SER A 174 6.64 5.78 -8.36
C SER A 174 6.51 7.22 -8.85
N ALA A 175 7.58 7.80 -9.40
CA ALA A 175 7.54 9.13 -10.02
C ALA A 175 6.54 9.18 -11.19
N ILE A 176 6.60 8.20 -12.09
CA ILE A 176 5.68 8.11 -13.23
C ILE A 176 4.24 7.97 -12.75
N LYS A 177 3.97 7.07 -11.79
CA LYS A 177 2.63 6.89 -11.21
C LYS A 177 2.04 8.19 -10.68
N ILE A 178 2.81 8.93 -9.87
CA ILE A 178 2.36 10.21 -9.30
C ILE A 178 2.10 11.24 -10.41
N THR A 179 2.97 11.34 -11.42
CA THR A 179 2.76 12.24 -12.55
C THR A 179 1.48 11.91 -13.32
N VAL A 180 1.19 10.62 -13.56
CA VAL A 180 -0.03 10.18 -14.24
C VAL A 180 -1.28 10.55 -13.43
N VAL A 181 -1.26 10.38 -12.10
CA VAL A 181 -2.38 10.79 -11.21
C VAL A 181 -2.63 12.29 -11.32
N VAL A 182 -1.56 13.11 -11.28
CA VAL A 182 -1.69 14.57 -11.38
C VAL A 182 -2.27 14.98 -12.74
N LEU A 183 -1.79 14.37 -13.83
CA LEU A 183 -2.33 14.62 -15.18
C LEU A 183 -3.80 14.21 -15.28
N PHE A 184 -4.18 13.05 -14.72
CA PHE A 184 -5.56 12.59 -14.66
C PHE A 184 -6.47 13.59 -13.93
N LEU A 185 -6.02 14.14 -12.79
CA LEU A 185 -6.78 15.15 -12.04
C LEU A 185 -6.92 16.47 -12.82
N ILE A 186 -5.86 16.92 -13.50
CA ILE A 186 -5.90 18.13 -14.33
C ILE A 186 -6.91 17.96 -15.47
N ILE A 187 -6.83 16.84 -16.21
CA ILE A 187 -7.76 16.55 -17.31
C ILE A 187 -9.20 16.43 -16.79
N GLY A 188 -9.41 15.75 -15.65
CA GLY A 188 -10.72 15.65 -15.00
C GLY A 188 -11.28 17.02 -14.62
N PHE A 189 -10.45 17.90 -14.04
CA PHE A 189 -10.84 19.27 -13.72
C PHE A 189 -11.20 20.05 -14.98
N LEU A 190 -10.35 20.05 -16.02
CA LEU A 190 -10.66 20.73 -17.29
C LEU A 190 -11.95 20.20 -17.94
N SER A 191 -12.24 18.91 -17.80
CA SER A 191 -13.49 18.29 -18.27
C SER A 191 -14.72 18.81 -17.53
N ILE A 192 -14.64 18.99 -16.20
CA ILE A 192 -15.70 19.57 -15.36
C ILE A 192 -16.02 21.02 -15.78
N PHE A 193 -15.01 21.81 -16.13
CA PHE A 193 -15.18 23.20 -16.57
C PHE A 193 -15.59 23.34 -18.06
N GLY A 194 -15.80 22.22 -18.77
CA GLY A 194 -16.30 22.22 -20.15
C GLY A 194 -15.30 22.71 -21.21
N ILE A 195 -14.03 22.96 -20.84
CA ILE A 195 -12.96 23.39 -21.75
C ILE A 195 -12.68 22.34 -22.85
N MET A 196 -13.05 21.08 -22.60
CA MET A 196 -12.84 19.95 -23.49
C MET A 196 -14.09 19.53 -24.30
N GLY A 197 -15.07 20.43 -24.47
CA GLY A 197 -16.12 20.30 -25.51
C GLY A 197 -17.46 19.72 -25.08
N GLY A 198 -17.76 19.61 -23.78
CA GLY A 198 -19.07 19.21 -23.28
C GLY A 198 -19.45 20.00 -22.03
N HIS A 199 -20.61 20.66 -22.04
CA HIS A 199 -21.21 21.19 -20.82
C HIS A 199 -21.74 20.01 -20.00
N ILE A 200 -20.90 19.48 -19.12
CA ILE A 200 -21.33 18.49 -18.14
C ILE A 200 -22.02 19.27 -17.02
N ASP A 201 -23.35 19.19 -16.95
CA ASP A 201 -24.08 19.71 -15.78
C ASP A 201 -23.75 18.84 -14.56
N VAL A 202 -22.67 19.20 -13.87
CA VAL A 202 -22.17 18.53 -12.67
C VAL A 202 -23.29 18.41 -11.64
N ALA A 203 -24.08 19.48 -11.45
CA ALA A 203 -25.19 19.52 -10.51
C ALA A 203 -26.30 18.52 -10.86
N LYS A 204 -26.56 18.28 -12.15
CA LYS A 204 -27.55 17.30 -12.58
C LYS A 204 -27.00 15.88 -12.44
N ASN A 205 -25.74 15.64 -12.83
CA ASN A 205 -25.07 14.34 -12.72
C ASN A 205 -24.91 13.87 -11.26
N LEU A 206 -24.63 14.79 -10.34
CA LEU A 206 -24.61 14.52 -8.89
C LEU A 206 -26.00 14.27 -8.28
N SER A 207 -27.08 14.64 -8.99
CA SER A 207 -28.47 14.57 -8.52
C SER A 207 -29.30 13.47 -9.22
N VAL A 208 -28.77 12.80 -10.24
CA VAL A 208 -29.44 11.66 -10.88
C VAL A 208 -29.47 10.48 -9.90
N GLY A 209 -30.69 10.09 -9.47
CA GLY A 209 -30.96 8.98 -8.55
C GLY A 209 -30.86 9.40 -7.08
N ASN A 210 -32.03 9.61 -6.44
CA ASN A 210 -32.24 9.82 -5.00
C ASN A 210 -30.98 10.21 -4.20
N HIS A 211 -30.47 11.42 -4.47
CA HIS A 211 -29.46 12.14 -3.68
C HIS A 211 -28.01 11.66 -3.84
N GLY A 212 -27.64 11.07 -4.99
CA GLY A 212 -26.24 10.67 -5.26
C GLY A 212 -25.81 9.40 -4.52
N PHE A 213 -26.78 8.67 -3.96
CA PHE A 213 -26.65 7.32 -3.42
C PHE A 213 -27.50 6.37 -4.25
N VAL A 214 -26.89 5.33 -4.82
CA VAL A 214 -27.63 4.27 -5.51
C VAL A 214 -28.45 3.50 -4.45
N GLY A 215 -29.78 3.64 -4.48
CA GLY A 215 -30.71 3.07 -3.49
C GLY A 215 -31.13 3.99 -2.34
N GLY A 216 -30.71 5.26 -2.32
CA GLY A 216 -31.08 6.26 -1.31
C GLY A 216 -30.43 6.07 0.07
N LEU A 217 -30.77 6.93 1.03
CA LEU A 217 -30.23 6.90 2.41
C LEU A 217 -30.55 5.57 3.14
N GLY A 218 -31.56 4.83 2.70
CA GLY A 218 -31.89 3.50 3.24
C GLY A 218 -30.91 2.40 2.85
N SER A 219 -30.18 2.57 1.73
CA SER A 219 -29.07 1.69 1.32
C SER A 219 -27.82 1.91 2.18
N PHE A 220 -27.72 3.09 2.81
CA PHE A 220 -26.68 3.42 3.79
C PHE A 220 -26.91 2.70 5.13
N THR A 221 -28.17 2.44 5.51
CA THR A 221 -28.54 1.81 6.79
C THR A 221 -28.88 0.32 6.68
N THR A 222 -29.29 -0.15 5.50
CA THR A 222 -29.59 -1.57 5.26
C THR A 222 -28.32 -2.28 4.80
N GLY A 223 -27.82 -3.23 5.60
CA GLY A 223 -26.49 -3.86 5.51
C GLY A 223 -26.07 -4.53 4.18
N GLY A 224 -26.85 -4.42 3.11
CA GLY A 224 -26.46 -4.84 1.76
C GLY A 224 -25.74 -3.77 0.92
N GLY A 225 -25.93 -2.48 1.22
CA GLY A 225 -25.36 -1.38 0.42
C GLY A 225 -23.98 -0.94 0.90
N ILE A 226 -23.89 -0.43 2.15
CA ILE A 226 -22.65 0.16 2.66
C ILE A 226 -21.52 -0.86 2.84
N LEU A 227 -21.83 -2.08 3.30
CA LEU A 227 -20.83 -3.13 3.50
C LEU A 227 -20.21 -3.58 2.17
N GLY A 228 -21.03 -3.74 1.11
CA GLY A 228 -20.53 -4.05 -0.22
C GLY A 228 -19.62 -2.95 -0.76
N VAL A 229 -20.03 -1.69 -0.63
CA VAL A 229 -19.22 -0.54 -1.07
C VAL A 229 -17.94 -0.41 -0.25
N LEU A 230 -17.98 -0.64 1.05
CA LEU A 230 -16.80 -0.61 1.90
C LEU A 230 -15.82 -1.74 1.55
N LEU A 231 -16.31 -2.94 1.21
CA LEU A 231 -15.47 -4.05 0.77
C LEU A 231 -14.81 -3.78 -0.58
N VAL A 232 -15.55 -3.22 -1.54
CA VAL A 232 -14.99 -2.86 -2.86
C VAL A 232 -14.02 -1.69 -2.73
N THR A 233 -14.36 -0.67 -1.93
CA THR A 233 -13.49 0.49 -1.68
C THR A 233 -12.23 0.09 -0.90
N HIS A 234 -12.32 -0.88 0.01
CA HIS A 234 -11.16 -1.43 0.71
C HIS A 234 -10.12 -1.98 -0.28
N SER A 235 -10.54 -2.61 -1.37
CA SER A 235 -9.63 -3.08 -2.43
C SER A 235 -8.88 -1.94 -3.14
N ALA A 236 -9.40 -0.71 -3.12
CA ALA A 236 -8.67 0.45 -3.63
C ALA A 236 -7.53 0.91 -2.70
N PHE A 237 -7.61 0.55 -1.41
CA PHE A 237 -6.57 0.82 -0.42
C PHE A 237 -5.59 -0.34 -0.23
N GLN A 238 -5.84 -1.50 -0.82
CA GLN A 238 -4.94 -2.67 -0.84
C GLN A 238 -3.74 -2.47 -1.79
N GLY A 239 -3.33 -1.22 -2.02
CA GLY A 239 -2.12 -0.89 -2.75
C GLY A 239 -0.91 -1.18 -1.86
N THR A 240 -0.22 -2.27 -2.18
CA THR A 240 0.87 -2.96 -1.44
C THR A 240 0.44 -3.73 -0.19
#